data_AF-A0A0J5QBJ1-F1
#
_entry.id   AF-A0A0J5QBJ1-F1
#
_cell.length_a   1.000
_cell.length_b   1.000
_cell.length_c   1.000
_cell.angle_alpha   90.00
_cell.angle_beta   90.00
_cell.angle_gamma   90.00
#
_symmetry.space_group_name_H-M   'P 1'
#
loop_
_entity.id
_entity.type
_entity.pdbx_description
1 polymer ?
#
loop_
_entity_poly.entity_id
_entity_poly.type
_entity_poly.pdbx_seq_one_letter_code
_entity_poly.pdbx_strand_id
1 'polypeptide(L)'
;MSKPAENLPDDPAELRAMIAALQAENARIAAENAKISATLRVHDQLVQALRLRIAKLQKLAFGKSSEKVEREIEQLELALEDLLVAVAEDDDAPINEGQDEPSPDTADAPALRRRPRVSDATPRERRELNPGACCPDCGGDLRVAPEARM
;
A
#
# COMPACT_ATOMS: atom_id res chain seq x y z
N MET A 1 8.42 -43.47 -4.64
CA MET A 1 9.45 -44.52 -4.68
C MET A 1 10.81 -43.82 -4.62
N SER A 2 11.48 -43.85 -3.47
CA SER A 2 12.80 -43.23 -3.29
C SER A 2 13.80 -43.90 -4.22
N LYS A 3 14.48 -43.11 -5.06
CA LYS A 3 15.61 -43.60 -5.84
C LYS A 3 16.64 -44.21 -4.87
N PRO A 4 17.15 -45.43 -5.11
CA PRO A 4 18.22 -45.96 -4.28
C PRO A 4 19.44 -45.04 -4.40
N ALA A 5 20.19 -44.92 -3.31
CA ALA A 5 21.48 -44.26 -3.26
C ALA A 5 22.52 -45.10 -4.04
N GLU A 6 22.38 -45.22 -5.36
CA GLU A 6 23.20 -46.12 -6.19
C GLU A 6 24.68 -45.70 -6.30
N ASN A 7 25.10 -44.62 -5.62
CA ASN A 7 26.46 -44.08 -5.70
C ASN A 7 26.95 -43.50 -4.35
N LEU A 8 26.62 -44.11 -3.22
CA LEU A 8 27.20 -43.73 -1.93
C LEU A 8 28.42 -44.60 -1.62
N PRO A 9 29.57 -44.02 -1.24
CA PRO A 9 30.70 -44.81 -0.76
C PRO A 9 30.37 -45.56 0.53
N ASP A 10 30.85 -46.79 0.68
CA ASP A 10 30.67 -47.60 1.89
C ASP A 10 31.63 -47.19 3.04
N ASP A 11 32.65 -46.39 2.75
CA ASP A 11 33.61 -45.93 3.75
C ASP A 11 33.00 -44.83 4.66
N PRO A 12 32.92 -45.03 5.98
CA PRO A 12 32.36 -44.04 6.90
C PRO A 12 33.16 -42.74 6.97
N ALA A 13 34.46 -42.73 6.63
CA ALA A 13 35.23 -41.49 6.60
C ALA A 13 34.87 -40.64 5.37
N GLU A 14 34.76 -41.26 4.19
CA GLU A 14 34.28 -40.61 2.96
C GLU A 14 32.85 -40.05 3.12
N LEU A 15 31.93 -40.79 3.73
CA LEU A 15 30.57 -40.31 4.00
C LEU A 15 30.55 -39.09 4.92
N ARG A 16 31.36 -39.09 6.00
CA ARG A 16 31.47 -37.93 6.91
C ARG A 16 32.05 -36.71 6.20
N ALA A 17 33.03 -36.90 5.31
CA ALA A 17 33.58 -35.83 4.51
C ALA A 17 32.53 -35.24 3.55
N MET A 18 31.72 -36.08 2.90
CA MET A 18 30.64 -35.62 2.02
C MET A 18 29.54 -34.87 2.80
N ILE A 19 29.18 -35.35 3.99
CA ILE A 19 28.23 -34.64 4.88
C ILE A 19 28.77 -33.27 5.29
N ALA A 20 30.05 -33.18 5.68
CA ALA A 20 30.67 -31.91 6.03
C ALA A 20 30.69 -30.94 4.84
N ALA A 21 30.98 -31.44 3.63
CA ALA A 21 30.94 -30.64 2.40
C ALA A 21 29.52 -30.14 2.09
N LEU A 22 28.51 -31.01 2.19
CA LEU A 22 27.11 -30.63 2.00
C LEU A 22 26.63 -29.62 3.05
N GLN A 23 27.05 -29.77 4.31
CA GLN A 23 26.74 -28.80 5.36
C GLN A 23 27.37 -27.44 5.09
N ALA A 24 28.61 -27.41 4.60
CA ALA A 24 29.27 -26.16 4.20
C ALA A 24 28.54 -25.49 3.03
N GLU A 25 28.10 -26.28 2.04
CA GLU A 25 27.34 -25.76 0.90
C GLU A 25 25.97 -25.24 1.31
N ASN A 26 25.24 -25.99 2.14
CA ASN A 26 23.95 -25.55 2.70
C ASN A 26 24.09 -24.25 3.51
N ALA A 27 25.19 -24.09 4.25
CA ALA A 27 25.47 -22.85 4.97
C ALA A 27 25.74 -21.66 4.03
N ARG A 28 26.41 -21.89 2.89
CA ARG A 28 26.62 -20.87 1.86
C ARG A 28 25.32 -20.44 1.21
N ILE A 29 24.50 -21.40 0.79
CA ILE A 29 23.18 -21.16 0.20
C ILE A 29 22.29 -20.41 1.21
N ALA A 30 22.29 -20.81 2.48
CA ALA A 30 21.52 -20.10 3.51
C ALA A 30 21.99 -18.64 3.70
N ALA A 31 23.30 -18.39 3.63
CA ALA A 31 23.84 -17.03 3.72
C ALA A 31 23.49 -16.18 2.50
N GLU A 32 23.47 -16.76 1.30
CA GLU A 32 23.04 -16.09 0.07
C GLU A 32 21.55 -15.78 0.08
N ASN A 33 20.71 -16.76 0.43
CA ASN A 33 19.28 -16.57 0.60
C ASN A 33 18.96 -15.50 1.65
N ALA A 34 19.73 -15.42 2.74
CA ALA A 34 19.58 -14.37 3.73
C ALA A 34 19.83 -12.98 3.12
N LYS A 35 20.87 -12.82 2.29
CA LYS A 35 21.17 -11.56 1.58
C LYS A 35 20.05 -11.19 0.60
N ILE A 36 19.62 -12.13 -0.24
CA ILE A 36 18.51 -11.91 -1.19
C ILE A 36 17.22 -11.55 -0.45
N SER A 37 16.89 -12.26 0.63
CA SER A 37 15.71 -11.93 1.43
C SER A 37 15.79 -10.53 2.07
N ALA A 38 16.99 -10.05 2.37
CA ALA A 38 17.18 -8.70 2.93
C ALA A 38 16.99 -7.63 1.85
N THR A 39 17.49 -7.85 0.62
CA THR A 39 17.26 -6.93 -0.50
C THR A 39 15.78 -6.87 -0.87
N LEU A 40 15.11 -8.02 -0.99
CA LEU A 40 13.67 -8.08 -1.27
C LEU A 40 12.85 -7.28 -0.24
N ARG A 41 13.15 -7.42 1.06
CA ARG A 41 12.48 -6.62 2.11
C ARG A 41 12.67 -5.12 1.93
N VAL A 42 13.85 -4.67 1.49
CA VAL A 42 14.11 -3.24 1.22
C VAL A 42 13.30 -2.77 0.02
N HIS A 43 13.23 -3.57 -1.05
CA HIS A 43 12.38 -3.28 -2.21
C HIS A 43 10.89 -3.20 -1.84
N ASP A 44 10.38 -4.17 -1.07
CA ASP A 44 8.99 -4.18 -0.59
C ASP A 44 8.65 -2.93 0.21
N GLN A 45 9.56 -2.49 1.09
CA GLN A 45 9.38 -1.26 1.87
C GLN A 45 9.32 -0.02 0.96
N LEU A 46 10.15 0.04 -0.08
CA LEU A 46 10.13 1.14 -1.03
C LEU A 46 8.82 1.19 -1.82
N VAL A 47 8.36 0.04 -2.33
CA VAL A 47 7.06 -0.11 -3.01
C VAL A 47 5.92 0.35 -2.11
N GLN A 48 5.89 -0.09 -0.85
CA GLN A 48 4.87 0.32 0.11
C GLN A 48 4.91 1.83 0.39
N ALA A 49 6.11 2.42 0.52
CA ALA A 49 6.28 3.84 0.75
C ALA A 49 5.78 4.68 -0.44
N LEU A 50 6.07 4.26 -1.67
CA LEU A 50 5.58 4.91 -2.89
C LEU A 50 4.05 4.84 -2.98
N ARG A 51 3.46 3.64 -2.80
CA ARG A 51 2.01 3.46 -2.80
C ARG A 51 1.31 4.34 -1.77
N LEU A 52 1.85 4.41 -0.54
CA LEU A 52 1.29 5.26 0.51
C LEU A 52 1.37 6.75 0.15
N ARG A 53 2.48 7.20 -0.44
CA ARG A 53 2.66 8.59 -0.88
C ARG A 53 1.67 8.94 -1.99
N ILE A 54 1.53 8.08 -3.00
CA ILE A 54 0.55 8.24 -4.09
C ILE A 54 -0.86 8.35 -3.50
N ALA A 55 -1.28 7.41 -2.67
CA ALA A 55 -2.60 7.42 -2.04
C ALA A 55 -2.85 8.68 -1.18
N LYS A 56 -1.80 9.22 -0.55
CA LYS A 56 -1.88 10.48 0.21
C LYS A 56 -2.07 11.68 -0.73
N LEU A 57 -1.32 11.76 -1.82
CA LEU A 57 -1.42 12.84 -2.80
C LEU A 57 -2.77 12.80 -3.52
N GLN A 58 -3.26 11.62 -3.91
CA GLN A 58 -4.58 11.43 -4.52
C GLN A 58 -5.71 11.96 -3.62
N LYS A 59 -5.61 11.80 -2.29
CA LYS A 59 -6.57 12.38 -1.33
C LYS A 59 -6.50 13.91 -1.21
N LEU A 60 -5.40 14.52 -1.63
CA LEU A 60 -5.16 15.97 -1.60
C LEU A 60 -5.39 16.64 -2.95
N ALA A 61 -5.58 15.86 -4.03
CA ALA A 61 -5.73 16.30 -5.41
C ALA A 61 -7.12 16.91 -5.67
N PHE A 62 -7.42 18.04 -5.04
CA PHE A 62 -8.66 18.79 -5.27
C PHE A 62 -8.37 20.28 -5.50
N GLY A 63 -8.95 20.84 -6.57
CA GLY A 63 -8.95 22.27 -6.87
C GLY A 63 -7.82 22.75 -7.78
N LYS A 64 -7.62 24.07 -7.86
CA LYS A 64 -6.69 24.70 -8.84
C LYS A 64 -5.21 24.36 -8.61
N SER A 65 -4.84 23.88 -7.42
CA SER A 65 -3.50 23.37 -7.11
C SER A 65 -3.33 21.87 -7.44
N SER A 66 -4.37 21.19 -7.91
CA SER A 66 -4.38 19.75 -8.21
C SER A 66 -3.47 19.39 -9.37
N GLU A 67 -3.36 20.24 -10.38
CA GLU A 67 -2.57 19.94 -11.59
C GLU A 67 -1.09 19.62 -11.27
N LYS A 68 -0.49 20.33 -10.31
CA LYS A 68 0.89 20.05 -9.87
C LYS A 68 0.97 18.73 -9.08
N VAL A 69 -0.06 18.42 -8.29
CA VAL A 69 -0.14 17.19 -7.49
C VAL A 69 -0.37 15.99 -8.40
N GLU A 70 -1.18 16.13 -9.43
CA GLU A 70 -1.43 15.10 -10.47
C GLU A 70 -0.13 14.76 -11.20
N ARG A 71 0.63 15.76 -11.66
CA ARG A 71 1.94 15.51 -12.28
C ARG A 71 2.93 14.82 -11.33
N GLU A 72 2.89 15.12 -10.04
CA GLU A 72 3.72 14.43 -9.05
C GLU A 72 3.27 12.97 -8.85
N ILE A 73 1.96 12.70 -8.87
CA ILE A 73 1.40 11.35 -8.82
C ILE A 73 1.87 10.53 -10.03
N GLU A 74 1.74 11.06 -11.24
CA GLU A 74 2.17 10.38 -12.48
C GLU A 74 3.66 9.99 -12.42
N GLN A 75 4.52 10.87 -11.91
CA GLN A 75 5.96 10.58 -11.77
C GLN A 75 6.24 9.47 -10.73
N LEU A 76 5.47 9.42 -9.65
CA LEU A 76 5.60 8.39 -8.62
C LEU A 76 5.03 7.05 -9.09
N GLU A 77 3.96 7.07 -9.89
CA GLU A 77 3.38 5.88 -10.53
C GLU A 77 4.37 5.29 -11.54
N LEU A 78 4.98 6.12 -12.39
CA LEU A 78 6.03 5.67 -13.32
C LEU A 78 7.22 5.04 -12.57
N ALA A 79 7.71 5.70 -11.52
CA ALA A 79 8.81 5.16 -10.71
C ALA A 79 8.44 3.84 -10.00
N LEU A 80 7.16 3.65 -9.66
CA LEU A 80 6.66 2.40 -9.08
C LEU A 80 6.60 1.30 -10.14
N GLU A 81 6.16 1.61 -11.35
CA GLU A 81 6.14 0.68 -12.48
C GLU A 81 7.54 0.21 -12.84
N ASP A 82 8.52 1.12 -12.99
CA ASP A 82 9.91 0.79 -13.27
C ASP A 82 10.49 -0.20 -12.24
N LEU A 83 10.18 0.00 -10.96
CA LEU A 83 10.60 -0.90 -9.89
C LEU A 83 9.95 -2.29 -9.99
N LEU A 84 8.68 -2.37 -10.36
CA LEU A 84 7.96 -3.63 -10.51
C LEU A 84 8.43 -4.42 -11.75
N VAL A 85 8.72 -3.71 -12.84
CA VAL A 85 9.29 -4.31 -14.06
C VAL A 85 10.67 -4.88 -13.77
N ALA A 86 11.55 -4.13 -13.10
CA ALA A 86 12.89 -4.61 -12.74
C ALA A 86 12.84 -5.89 -11.90
N VAL A 87 11.89 -5.99 -10.95
CA VAL A 87 11.70 -7.21 -10.15
C VAL A 87 11.18 -8.37 -11.00
N ALA A 88 10.29 -8.11 -11.97
CA ALA A 88 9.77 -9.14 -12.85
C ALA A 88 10.82 -9.64 -13.86
N GLU A 89 11.73 -8.78 -14.32
CA GLU A 89 12.84 -9.15 -15.21
C GLU A 89 13.88 -10.04 -14.51
N ASP A 90 14.09 -9.85 -13.20
CA ASP A 90 14.97 -10.69 -12.39
C ASP A 90 14.36 -12.07 -12.06
N ASP A 91 13.05 -12.27 -12.32
CA ASP A 91 12.34 -13.53 -12.08
C ASP A 91 12.24 -14.33 -13.39
N ASP A 92 13.24 -15.18 -13.67
CA ASP A 92 13.31 -16.10 -14.84
C ASP A 92 12.22 -17.20 -14.83
N ALA A 93 11.23 -17.12 -13.93
CA ALA A 93 10.13 -18.04 -13.87
C ALA A 93 9.26 -17.94 -15.14
N PRO A 94 8.81 -19.06 -15.72
CA PRO A 94 7.89 -19.02 -16.85
C PRO A 94 6.63 -18.26 -16.43
N ILE A 95 6.36 -17.18 -17.15
CA ILE A 95 5.18 -16.33 -16.94
C ILE A 95 3.95 -17.24 -17.09
N ASN A 96 3.28 -17.54 -15.98
CA ASN A 96 1.99 -18.19 -16.03
C ASN A 96 1.00 -17.14 -16.55
N GLU A 97 0.65 -17.20 -17.84
CA GLU A 97 -0.39 -16.36 -18.47
C GLU A 97 -1.81 -16.62 -17.92
N GLY A 98 -1.91 -17.11 -16.69
CA GLY A 98 -3.15 -17.32 -15.97
C GLY A 98 -3.60 -16.03 -15.31
N GLN A 99 -4.37 -15.23 -16.03
CA GLN A 99 -5.52 -14.44 -15.57
C GLN A 99 -5.44 -13.75 -14.17
N ASP A 100 -4.28 -13.35 -13.68
CA ASP A 100 -4.16 -12.42 -12.55
C ASP A 100 -4.06 -10.99 -13.09
N GLU A 101 -5.01 -10.63 -13.97
CA GLU A 101 -5.43 -9.24 -14.06
C GLU A 101 -5.90 -8.86 -12.65
N PRO A 102 -5.38 -7.78 -12.03
CA PRO A 102 -5.97 -7.29 -10.80
C PRO A 102 -7.43 -7.01 -11.12
N SER A 103 -8.32 -7.84 -10.57
CA SER A 103 -9.76 -7.65 -10.71
C SER A 103 -10.02 -6.19 -10.34
N PRO A 104 -10.71 -5.40 -11.18
CA PRO A 104 -10.96 -4.01 -10.86
C PRO A 104 -11.63 -4.02 -9.49
N ASP A 105 -10.90 -3.49 -8.49
CA ASP A 105 -11.39 -3.33 -7.13
C ASP A 105 -12.81 -2.84 -7.27
N THR A 106 -13.76 -3.71 -6.93
CA THR A 106 -15.18 -3.40 -7.02
C THR A 106 -15.32 -2.10 -6.28
N ALA A 107 -15.64 -1.03 -6.99
CA ALA A 107 -15.76 0.30 -6.43
C ALA A 107 -16.84 0.20 -5.36
N ASP A 108 -16.42 -0.04 -4.12
CA ASP A 108 -17.29 -0.06 -2.97
C ASP A 108 -17.95 1.32 -3.00
N ALA A 109 -19.27 1.30 -3.23
CA ALA A 109 -20.06 2.50 -3.37
C ALA A 109 -19.64 3.49 -2.29
N PRO A 110 -19.38 4.77 -2.63
CA PRO A 110 -18.72 5.69 -1.72
C PRO A 110 -19.45 5.68 -0.39
N ALA A 111 -18.77 5.15 0.64
CA ALA A 111 -19.35 4.99 1.96
C ALA A 111 -19.91 6.34 2.38
N LEU A 112 -21.25 6.44 2.38
CA LEU A 112 -21.96 7.65 2.71
C LEU A 112 -21.37 8.17 4.02
N ARG A 113 -20.86 9.41 3.95
CA ARG A 113 -20.13 10.09 5.02
C ARG A 113 -20.72 9.69 6.38
N ARG A 114 -19.88 9.04 7.20
CA ARG A 114 -20.18 8.48 8.52
C ARG A 114 -21.44 9.09 9.13
N ARG A 115 -22.57 8.37 9.08
CA ARG A 115 -23.69 8.67 9.96
C ARG A 115 -23.13 8.76 11.39
N PRO A 116 -23.49 9.79 12.16
CA PRO A 116 -23.08 9.88 13.57
C PRO A 116 -23.34 8.54 14.27
N ARG A 117 -22.36 8.04 15.05
CA ARG A 117 -22.48 6.80 15.85
C ARG A 117 -23.39 6.99 17.06
N VAL A 118 -24.55 7.60 16.87
CA VAL A 118 -25.55 7.80 17.91
C VAL A 118 -26.85 7.18 17.41
N SER A 119 -27.59 6.56 18.31
CA SER A 119 -28.88 5.97 17.95
C SER A 119 -29.85 7.06 17.51
N ASP A 120 -30.80 6.73 16.66
CA ASP A 120 -31.82 7.68 16.21
C ASP A 120 -32.63 8.25 17.39
N ALA A 121 -32.77 7.47 18.47
CA ALA A 121 -33.45 7.84 19.71
C ALA A 121 -32.59 8.65 20.70
N THR A 122 -31.35 8.99 20.36
CA THR A 122 -30.50 9.82 21.22
C THR A 122 -31.17 11.18 21.44
N PRO A 123 -31.39 11.65 22.69
CA PRO A 123 -31.97 12.95 22.96
C PRO A 123 -31.16 14.06 22.28
N ARG A 124 -31.83 14.96 21.56
CA ARG A 124 -31.22 16.09 20.86
C ARG A 124 -31.72 17.39 21.47
N GLU A 125 -30.81 18.28 21.82
CA GLU A 125 -31.14 19.65 22.21
C GLU A 125 -30.94 20.57 20.98
N ARG A 126 -31.96 21.34 20.62
CA ARG A 126 -31.87 22.38 19.59
C ARG A 126 -31.73 23.73 20.27
N ARG A 127 -30.55 24.34 20.14
CA ARG A 127 -30.31 25.70 20.61
C ARG A 127 -30.30 26.65 19.42
N GLU A 128 -31.28 27.54 19.37
CA GLU A 128 -31.25 28.68 18.45
C GLU A 128 -30.31 29.75 19.00
N LEU A 129 -29.35 30.17 18.18
CA LEU A 129 -28.46 31.29 18.49
C LEU A 129 -28.91 32.48 17.66
N ASN A 130 -29.46 33.51 18.31
CA ASN A 130 -29.81 34.76 17.67
C ASN A 130 -28.62 35.73 17.76
N PRO A 131 -28.00 36.13 16.64
CA PRO A 131 -26.84 37.04 16.66
C PRO A 131 -27.23 38.51 16.94
N GLY A 132 -28.51 38.84 17.04
CA GLY A 132 -29.01 40.20 17.22
C GLY A 132 -29.17 40.96 15.91
N ALA A 133 -29.48 42.25 16.01
CA ALA A 133 -29.64 43.14 14.84
C ALA A 133 -28.33 43.81 14.42
N CYS A 134 -27.34 43.86 15.30
CA CYS A 134 -26.08 44.59 15.08
C CYS A 134 -24.88 43.73 15.43
N CYS A 135 -23.79 43.91 14.69
CA CYS A 135 -22.54 43.22 14.94
C CYS A 135 -21.94 43.67 16.28
N PRO A 136 -21.56 42.75 17.19
CA PRO A 136 -20.98 43.12 18.48
C PRO A 136 -19.61 43.80 18.37
N ASP A 137 -18.89 43.59 17.26
CA ASP A 137 -17.52 44.11 17.07
C ASP A 137 -17.50 45.50 16.40
N CYS A 138 -18.48 45.82 15.55
CA CYS A 138 -18.49 47.09 14.78
C CYS A 138 -19.79 47.88 14.88
N GLY A 139 -20.83 47.37 15.54
CA GLY A 139 -22.12 48.03 15.73
C GLY A 139 -22.98 48.16 14.45
N GLY A 140 -22.51 47.66 13.31
CA GLY A 140 -23.24 47.74 12.04
C GLY A 140 -24.39 46.74 11.95
N ASP A 141 -25.41 47.06 11.16
CA ASP A 141 -26.60 46.21 10.98
C ASP A 141 -26.27 44.86 10.31
N LEU A 142 -26.74 43.78 10.92
CA LEU A 142 -26.62 42.43 10.39
C LEU A 142 -27.69 42.19 9.31
N ARG A 143 -27.24 41.82 8.11
CA ARG A 143 -28.13 41.49 7.00
C ARG A 143 -28.48 40.00 7.04
N VAL A 144 -29.75 39.68 6.80
CA VAL A 144 -30.21 38.29 6.69
C VAL A 144 -29.61 37.68 5.42
N ALA A 145 -28.89 36.57 5.57
CA ALA A 145 -28.42 35.80 4.43
C ALA A 145 -29.63 35.19 3.70
N PRO A 146 -29.72 35.27 2.36
CA PRO A 146 -30.80 34.63 1.63
C PRO A 146 -30.75 33.12 1.85
N GLU A 147 -31.91 32.51 2.12
CA GLU A 147 -32.02 31.07 2.31
C GLU A 147 -31.52 30.34 1.06
N ALA A 148 -30.53 29.46 1.23
CA ALA A 148 -30.08 28.58 0.17
C ALA A 148 -31.21 27.56 -0.09
N ARG A 149 -31.88 27.69 -1.25
CA ARG A 149 -32.77 26.64 -1.75
C ARG A 149 -31.96 25.36 -1.92
N MET A 150 -32.32 24.34 -1.14
CA MET A 150 -31.88 22.95 -1.32
C MET A 150 -32.37 22.39 -2.66
#